data_AF-A0A3D4BU63-F1
#
_entry.id   AF-A0A3D4BU63-F1
#
_cell.length_a   1.000
_cell.length_b   1.000
_cell.length_c   1.000
_cell.angle_alpha   90.00
_cell.angle_beta   90.00
_cell.angle_gamma   90.00
#
_symmetry.space_group_name_H-M   'P 1'
#
loop_
_entity.id
_entity.type
_entity.pdbx_description
1 polymer ?
#
loop_
_entity_poly.entity_id
_entity_poly.type
_entity_poly.pdbx_seq_one_letter_code
_entity_poly.pdbx_strand_id
1 'polypeptide(L)'
;IGLFVYENGKTQSLGETHPVFNDRIADLDLLGNGCLLVTTRENGVFKYDYHTRKIQHLDGIPDNNCQRSYIDDKGRLWVASLSGVTRVTQPHSSSPQYHHYSYHDGLLSREVYDITVYNNHIWAISNKGISRWNYDWTPPKIDVPVAITGWEANDQKKPVEGKTELNYKESHVAFTFKAISFREPAHFMYRLRGLHDNWIVSPEPKAIYSALQPGSYSLELRTPGDNKIHSTVAFSIAPPFWQNPWYWSVAVVLIAGTTFYFLSVRYRLLARENKLYKLFVQAEEKALRAQMNPHFLFNAFNSILELLAKHEYNRAQHYMRSFASLMRTVLRLSRSGEIALADEIQMLELYLQIEKLRFGDKLHYEIVLSRDVRAEIVLLPSSMLLQPYVENALKHGIRSRRDNKGLVRITFTKNGDCLVVRIEDNGKGYKSFSANKSSYGMKITHDRIRFIDPTEKYKEHISELNPENPEYPGTLVELYFLYKLKS
;
A
#
# COMPACT_ATOMS: atom_id res chain seq x y z
N ILE A 1 34.50 68.66 30.50
CA ILE A 1 35.16 68.19 29.26
C ILE A 1 34.22 68.58 28.13
N GLY A 2 34.73 69.08 27.02
CA GLY A 2 33.90 69.56 25.92
C GLY A 2 34.45 70.82 25.26
N LEU A 3 33.72 71.32 24.27
CA LEU A 3 34.02 72.50 23.50
C LEU A 3 33.32 73.74 24.10
N PHE A 4 34.11 74.78 24.38
CA PHE A 4 33.63 76.04 24.94
C PHE A 4 34.07 77.20 24.05
N VAL A 5 33.21 78.21 23.95
CA VAL A 5 33.53 79.47 23.28
C VAL A 5 33.73 80.53 24.35
N TYR A 6 34.82 81.29 24.23
CA TYR A 6 35.12 82.42 25.10
C TYR A 6 34.99 83.72 24.30
N GLU A 7 33.96 84.51 24.60
CA GLU A 7 33.70 85.79 23.95
C GLU A 7 33.33 86.85 25.00
N ASN A 8 33.89 88.06 24.86
CA ASN A 8 33.56 89.22 25.70
C ASN A 8 33.61 88.95 27.23
N GLY A 9 34.59 88.16 27.68
CA GLY A 9 34.76 87.83 29.10
C GLY A 9 33.84 86.74 29.64
N LYS A 10 33.00 86.13 28.80
CA LYS A 10 32.10 85.03 29.18
C LYS A 10 32.48 83.74 28.46
N THR A 11 32.37 82.62 29.17
CA THR A 11 32.56 81.28 28.61
C THR A 11 31.19 80.63 28.42
N GLN A 12 30.90 80.18 27.20
CA GLN A 12 29.67 79.46 26.86
C GLN A 12 30.00 78.05 26.39
N SER A 13 29.27 77.05 26.89
CA SER A 13 29.40 75.67 26.41
C SER A 13 28.72 75.52 25.05
N LEU A 14 29.42 74.95 24.07
CA LEU A 14 28.79 74.52 22.82
C LEU A 14 28.08 73.17 22.97
N GLY A 15 28.25 72.47 24.09
CA GLY A 15 27.54 71.23 24.40
C GLY A 15 26.01 71.32 24.38
N GLU A 16 25.46 72.52 24.61
CA GLU A 16 24.02 72.80 24.49
C GLU A 16 23.54 72.82 23.02
N THR A 17 24.45 73.04 22.06
CA THR A 17 24.14 73.09 20.62
C THR A 17 24.15 71.70 19.99
N HIS A 18 25.09 70.84 20.40
CA HIS A 18 25.12 69.45 19.98
C HIS A 18 25.80 68.56 21.03
N PRO A 19 25.27 67.36 21.34
CA PRO A 19 25.82 66.48 22.38
C PRO A 19 27.30 66.15 22.22
N VAL A 20 27.78 66.01 20.98
CA VAL A 20 29.18 65.69 20.66
C VAL A 20 30.20 66.70 21.20
N PHE A 21 29.76 67.94 21.43
CA PHE A 21 30.63 68.97 22.00
C PHE A 21 30.81 68.81 23.52
N ASN A 22 30.16 67.83 24.16
CA ASN A 22 30.49 67.41 25.52
C ASN A 22 31.56 66.31 25.56
N ASP A 23 31.94 65.76 24.41
CA ASP A 23 32.94 64.71 24.33
C ASP A 23 34.35 65.26 24.57
N ARG A 24 35.30 64.33 24.70
CA ARG A 24 36.71 64.67 24.73
C ARG A 24 37.19 65.14 23.35
N ILE A 25 37.20 66.46 23.16
CA ILE A 25 37.77 67.11 21.98
C ILE A 25 39.28 66.84 21.96
N ALA A 26 39.73 66.21 20.88
CA ALA A 26 41.12 65.87 20.64
C ALA A 26 41.86 67.01 19.94
N ASP A 27 41.16 67.70 19.02
CA ASP A 27 41.73 68.79 18.22
C ASP A 27 40.66 69.72 17.64
N LEU A 28 41.09 70.92 17.27
CA LEU A 28 40.30 71.96 16.64
C LEU A 28 41.09 72.61 15.50
N ASP A 29 40.59 72.50 14.27
CA ASP A 29 41.21 73.12 13.09
C ASP A 29 40.25 74.06 12.37
N LEU A 30 40.76 75.18 11.86
CA LEU A 30 39.95 76.12 11.08
C LEU A 30 39.97 75.75 9.59
N LEU A 31 38.82 75.36 9.06
CA LEU A 31 38.67 74.98 7.65
C LEU A 31 38.52 76.22 6.73
N GLY A 32 38.30 77.42 7.31
CA GLY A 32 38.05 78.69 6.62
C GLY A 32 36.57 79.11 6.66
N ASN A 33 36.27 80.39 6.39
CA ASN A 33 34.91 80.97 6.36
C ASN A 33 34.04 80.68 7.61
N GLY A 34 34.64 80.62 8.80
CA GLY A 34 33.93 80.36 10.06
C GLY A 34 33.55 78.89 10.28
N CYS A 35 34.02 77.96 9.44
CA CYS A 35 33.85 76.52 9.63
C CYS A 35 35.01 75.94 10.45
N LEU A 36 34.68 75.35 11.59
CA LEU A 36 35.57 74.68 12.53
C LEU A 36 35.48 73.16 12.31
N LEU A 37 36.62 72.49 12.20
CA LEU A 37 36.72 71.05 12.36
C LEU A 37 36.92 70.72 13.83
N VAL A 38 36.06 69.85 14.33
CA VAL A 38 36.08 69.37 15.70
C VAL A 38 36.40 67.89 15.67
N THR A 39 37.61 67.53 16.08
CA THR A 39 38.08 66.15 16.16
C THR A 39 37.86 65.64 17.56
N THR A 40 37.20 64.49 17.69
CA THR A 40 36.83 63.91 18.99
C THR A 40 37.45 62.53 19.17
N ARG A 41 37.71 62.14 20.42
CA ARG A 41 38.28 60.82 20.74
C ARG A 41 37.26 59.68 20.75
N GLU A 42 35.97 59.98 20.59
CA GLU A 42 34.90 58.98 20.77
C GLU A 42 33.93 58.91 19.60
N ASN A 43 33.70 60.02 18.89
CA ASN A 43 32.62 60.14 17.93
C ASN A 43 33.07 60.61 16.54
N GLY A 44 34.37 60.60 16.25
CA GLY A 44 34.91 60.96 14.94
C GLY A 44 35.16 62.46 14.77
N VAL A 45 35.04 62.94 13.53
CA VAL A 45 35.35 64.34 13.15
C VAL A 45 34.11 65.03 12.62
N PHE A 46 33.86 66.24 13.11
CA PHE A 46 32.69 67.05 12.77
C PHE A 46 33.10 68.37 12.15
N LYS A 47 32.39 68.79 11.11
CA LYS A 47 32.39 70.17 10.64
C LYS A 47 31.33 70.95 11.39
N TYR A 48 31.70 72.10 11.93
CA TYR A 48 30.81 73.01 12.65
C TYR A 48 30.93 74.40 12.04
N ASP A 49 29.85 74.87 11.42
CA ASP A 49 29.76 76.24 10.91
C ASP A 49 29.30 77.17 12.03
N TYR A 50 30.17 78.09 12.44
CA TYR A 50 29.89 79.02 13.53
C TYR A 50 28.74 79.99 13.23
N HIS A 51 28.54 80.37 11.95
CA HIS A 51 27.52 81.33 11.55
C HIS A 51 26.15 80.69 11.43
N THR A 52 26.08 79.50 10.84
CA THR A 52 24.81 78.79 10.62
C THR A 52 24.45 77.83 11.75
N ARG A 53 25.38 77.59 12.69
CA ARG A 53 25.30 76.57 13.76
C ARG A 53 25.02 75.16 13.23
N LYS A 54 25.32 74.90 11.96
CA LYS A 54 25.15 73.58 11.36
C LYS A 54 26.34 72.69 11.70
N ILE A 55 26.04 71.44 11.99
CA ILE A 55 27.02 70.39 12.26
C ILE A 55 26.88 69.26 11.23
N GLN A 56 28.01 68.73 10.77
CA GLN A 56 28.06 67.60 9.84
C GLN A 56 29.17 66.63 10.26
N HIS A 57 28.83 65.35 10.43
CA HIS A 57 29.81 64.29 10.67
C HIS A 57 30.54 63.90 9.38
N LEU A 58 31.83 63.57 9.48
CA LEU A 58 32.64 63.04 8.39
C LEU A 58 32.67 61.50 8.44
N ASP A 59 31.55 60.86 8.05
CA ASP A 59 31.32 59.41 8.14
C ASP A 59 32.31 58.52 7.36
N GLY A 60 33.13 59.09 6.48
CA GLY A 60 34.10 58.33 5.69
C GLY A 60 35.40 58.00 6.41
N ILE A 61 35.55 58.41 7.68
CA ILE A 61 36.70 58.07 8.52
C ILE A 61 36.42 56.71 9.19
N PRO A 62 37.26 55.66 9.02
CA PRO A 62 36.93 54.30 9.48
C PRO A 62 36.85 54.10 10.99
N ASP A 63 37.36 55.04 11.80
CA ASP A 63 37.47 54.91 13.25
C ASP A 63 37.03 56.21 13.92
N ASN A 64 36.13 56.09 14.90
CA ASN A 64 35.60 57.23 15.63
C ASN A 64 36.60 57.78 16.66
N ASN A 65 37.62 56.99 17.02
CA ASN A 65 38.65 57.42 17.96
C ASN A 65 39.75 58.22 17.26
N CYS A 66 39.46 59.48 16.99
CA CYS A 66 40.37 60.40 16.33
C CYS A 66 41.22 61.16 17.35
N GLN A 67 42.54 61.15 17.16
CA GLN A 67 43.52 61.68 18.11
C GLN A 67 44.00 63.09 17.77
N ARG A 68 44.13 63.39 16.48
CA ARG A 68 44.64 64.67 15.97
C ARG A 68 44.11 64.91 14.55
N SER A 69 43.88 66.17 14.20
CA SER A 69 43.66 66.57 12.82
C SER A 69 44.72 67.58 12.36
N TYR A 70 44.89 67.69 11.05
CA TYR A 70 45.81 68.65 10.46
C TYR A 70 45.33 69.01 9.06
N ILE A 71 45.26 70.30 8.75
CA ILE A 71 44.95 70.78 7.39
C ILE A 71 46.25 71.15 6.69
N ASP A 72 46.50 70.57 5.52
CA ASP A 72 47.68 70.90 4.72
C ASP A 72 47.53 72.18 3.89
N ASP A 73 48.62 72.59 3.25
CA ASP A 73 48.71 73.74 2.36
C ASP A 73 47.77 73.67 1.15
N LYS A 74 47.32 72.48 0.78
CA LYS A 74 46.36 72.22 -0.30
C LYS A 74 44.90 72.16 0.21
N GLY A 75 44.66 72.43 1.50
CA GLY A 75 43.33 72.42 2.10
C GLY A 75 42.74 71.01 2.28
N ARG A 76 43.58 69.96 2.27
CA ARG A 76 43.15 68.59 2.60
C ARG A 76 43.30 68.36 4.09
N LEU A 77 42.33 67.66 4.65
CA LEU A 77 42.31 67.30 6.06
C LEU A 77 42.99 65.93 6.24
N TRP A 78 43.87 65.84 7.21
CA TRP A 78 44.52 64.61 7.65
C TRP A 78 44.10 64.33 9.09
N VAL A 79 43.68 63.10 9.37
CA VAL A 79 43.17 62.70 10.68
C VAL A 79 43.94 61.48 11.16
N ALA A 80 44.57 61.59 12.32
CA ALA A 80 45.17 60.47 13.03
C ALA A 80 44.11 59.76 13.90
N SER A 81 44.05 58.44 13.85
CA SER A 81 43.13 57.60 14.63
C SER A 81 43.83 56.34 15.17
N LEU A 82 43.11 55.53 15.95
CA LEU A 82 43.63 54.24 16.42
C LEU A 82 43.66 53.15 15.34
N SER A 83 43.07 53.42 14.17
CA SER A 83 43.14 52.55 12.99
C SER A 83 44.19 52.96 11.96
N GLY A 84 44.72 54.19 12.02
CA GLY A 84 45.74 54.68 11.11
C GLY A 84 45.63 56.18 10.85
N VAL A 85 45.84 56.58 9.59
CA VAL A 85 45.70 57.98 9.15
C VAL A 85 44.69 58.07 8.01
N THR A 86 43.74 59.00 8.08
CA THR A 86 42.77 59.23 7.00
C THR A 86 42.99 60.60 6.38
N ARG A 87 43.18 60.63 5.06
CA ARG A 87 43.15 61.85 4.24
C ARG A 87 41.74 62.08 3.72
N VAL A 88 41.23 63.29 3.94
CA VAL A 88 39.97 63.79 3.41
C VAL A 88 40.27 64.90 2.41
N THR A 89 40.08 64.60 1.12
CA THR A 89 40.22 65.56 0.03
C THR A 89 38.92 66.35 -0.13
N GLN A 90 39.03 67.68 -0.27
CA GLN A 90 37.89 68.60 -0.37
C GLN A 90 36.90 68.47 0.81
N PRO A 91 37.33 68.69 2.07
CA PRO A 91 36.46 68.56 3.25
C PRO A 91 35.22 69.48 3.21
N HIS A 92 35.28 70.59 2.47
CA HIS A 92 34.16 71.51 2.23
C HIS A 92 33.10 71.00 1.26
N SER A 93 33.40 69.99 0.45
CA SER A 93 32.47 69.47 -0.56
C SER A 93 31.28 68.75 0.08
N SER A 94 30.17 68.68 -0.65
CA SER A 94 29.04 67.79 -0.32
C SER A 94 29.40 66.31 -0.45
N SER A 95 30.50 65.99 -1.16
CA SER A 95 31.03 64.63 -1.34
C SER A 95 32.55 64.60 -1.11
N PRO A 96 33.03 64.67 0.14
CA PRO A 96 34.45 64.54 0.44
C PRO A 96 34.98 63.18 0.02
N GLN A 97 36.24 63.12 -0.44
CA GLN A 97 36.88 61.86 -0.79
C GLN A 97 37.81 61.42 0.33
N TYR A 98 37.68 60.17 0.76
CA TYR A 98 38.42 59.61 1.89
C TYR A 98 39.46 58.61 1.39
N HIS A 99 40.63 58.67 1.98
CA HIS A 99 41.69 57.71 1.72
C HIS A 99 42.41 57.37 3.02
N HIS A 100 42.33 56.10 3.42
CA HIS A 100 42.88 55.63 4.69
C HIS A 100 44.22 54.91 4.46
N TYR A 101 45.19 55.23 5.32
CA TYR A 101 46.50 54.61 5.41
C TYR A 101 46.54 53.81 6.72
N SER A 102 46.74 52.50 6.63
CA SER A 102 46.78 51.60 7.78
C SER A 102 48.21 51.11 8.07
N TYR A 103 48.36 50.33 9.14
CA TYR A 103 49.58 49.55 9.42
C TYR A 103 50.02 48.70 8.21
N HIS A 104 49.06 48.15 7.48
CA HIS A 104 49.33 47.32 6.31
C HIS A 104 49.80 48.14 5.12
N ASP A 105 49.61 49.46 5.15
CA ASP A 105 50.17 50.38 4.16
C ASP A 105 51.64 50.76 4.41
N GLY A 106 52.21 50.34 5.54
CA GLY A 106 53.59 50.64 5.92
C GLY A 106 53.71 51.57 7.12
N LEU A 107 52.60 51.95 7.78
CA LEU A 107 52.67 52.62 9.07
C LEU A 107 53.32 51.70 10.12
N LEU A 108 54.10 52.25 11.04
CA LEU A 108 54.82 51.48 12.05
C LEU A 108 53.88 50.83 13.07
N SER A 109 52.71 51.42 13.28
CA SER A 109 51.66 50.92 14.16
C SER A 109 50.28 51.22 13.59
N ARG A 110 49.26 50.52 14.08
CA ARG A 110 47.85 50.83 13.81
C ARG A 110 47.44 52.12 14.50
N GLU A 111 47.96 52.35 15.69
CA GLU A 111 47.57 53.46 16.55
C GLU A 111 48.43 54.69 16.25
N VAL A 112 47.81 55.73 15.68
CA VAL A 112 48.45 57.01 15.41
C VAL A 112 47.85 58.08 16.31
N TYR A 113 48.72 58.73 17.08
CA TYR A 113 48.31 59.70 18.10
C TYR A 113 48.49 61.15 17.67
N ASP A 114 49.40 61.41 16.73
CA ASP A 114 49.68 62.76 16.27
C ASP A 114 50.08 62.76 14.79
N ILE A 115 49.83 63.86 14.11
CA ILE A 115 50.10 64.02 12.69
C ILE A 115 50.45 65.46 12.36
N THR A 116 51.47 65.64 11.52
CA THR A 116 51.84 66.94 10.94
C THR A 116 52.32 66.79 9.51
N VAL A 117 52.16 67.85 8.71
CA VAL A 117 52.74 67.93 7.36
C VAL A 117 53.93 68.89 7.41
N TYR A 118 55.11 68.40 7.05
CA TYR A 118 56.32 69.22 6.98
C TYR A 118 57.19 68.80 5.79
N ASN A 119 57.69 69.79 5.03
CA ASN A 119 58.53 69.59 3.83
C ASN A 119 57.97 68.55 2.85
N ASN A 120 56.70 68.69 2.47
CA ASN A 120 56.01 67.79 1.54
C ASN A 120 55.83 66.33 2.03
N HIS A 121 56.02 66.09 3.33
CA HIS A 121 55.86 64.78 3.95
C HIS A 121 54.86 64.82 5.09
N ILE A 122 54.11 63.74 5.25
CA ILE A 122 53.37 63.45 6.46
C ILE A 122 54.31 62.82 7.48
N TRP A 123 54.21 63.28 8.71
CA TRP A 123 54.85 62.67 9.88
C TRP A 123 53.75 62.22 10.82
N ALA A 124 53.63 60.91 11.02
CA ALA A 124 52.63 60.30 11.87
C ALA A 124 53.31 59.65 13.08
N ILE A 125 52.92 60.04 14.29
CA ILE A 125 53.50 59.56 15.54
C ILE A 125 52.64 58.43 16.10
N SER A 126 53.29 57.31 16.43
CA SER A 126 52.67 56.12 17.00
C SER A 126 53.41 55.65 18.25
N ASN A 127 52.85 54.65 18.95
CA ASN A 127 53.54 53.95 20.05
C ASN A 127 54.81 53.21 19.62
N LYS A 128 55.05 53.02 18.32
CA LYS A 128 56.24 52.33 17.79
C LYS A 128 57.25 53.29 17.12
N GLY A 129 57.02 54.59 17.20
CA GLY A 129 57.87 55.61 16.59
C GLY A 129 57.14 56.44 15.54
N ILE A 130 57.90 57.05 14.63
CA ILE A 130 57.40 58.03 13.67
C ILE A 130 57.45 57.48 12.25
N SER A 131 56.30 57.43 11.58
CA SER A 131 56.19 57.09 10.16
C SER A 131 56.28 58.34 9.29
N ARG A 132 56.96 58.23 8.14
CA ARG A 132 57.13 59.34 7.19
C ARG A 132 56.86 58.88 5.76
N TRP A 133 56.02 59.62 5.03
CA TRP A 133 55.79 59.41 3.60
C TRP A 133 55.46 60.73 2.89
N ASN A 134 55.55 60.75 1.56
CA ASN A 134 55.14 61.90 0.75
C ASN A 134 53.61 62.03 0.80
N TYR A 135 53.07 63.21 1.10
CA TYR A 135 51.62 63.37 1.30
C TYR A 135 50.79 63.11 0.03
N ASP A 136 51.40 63.16 -1.16
CA ASP A 136 50.75 62.88 -2.45
C ASP A 136 50.83 61.39 -2.81
N TRP A 137 51.62 60.61 -2.07
CA TRP A 137 51.66 59.16 -2.24
C TRP A 137 50.35 58.52 -1.81
N THR A 138 49.86 57.61 -2.65
CA THR A 138 48.75 56.70 -2.31
C THR A 138 49.23 55.27 -2.47
N PRO A 139 48.85 54.35 -1.56
CA PRO A 139 49.03 52.92 -1.73
C PRO A 139 48.52 52.46 -3.11
N PRO A 140 49.27 51.61 -3.82
CA PRO A 140 48.74 50.97 -5.02
C PRO A 140 47.54 50.10 -4.64
N LYS A 141 46.49 50.14 -5.46
CA LYS A 141 45.35 49.22 -5.31
C LYS A 141 45.82 47.83 -5.72
N ILE A 142 45.85 46.90 -4.76
CA ILE A 142 46.27 45.51 -5.00
C ILE A 142 45.03 44.72 -5.38
N ASP A 143 45.04 44.13 -6.59
CA ASP A 143 44.06 43.10 -6.94
C ASP A 143 44.46 41.82 -6.20
N VAL A 144 43.64 41.39 -5.24
CA VAL A 144 43.88 40.17 -4.47
C VAL A 144 43.30 39.02 -5.28
N PRO A 145 44.12 38.13 -5.85
CA PRO A 145 43.60 36.98 -6.59
C PRO A 145 42.91 36.03 -5.60
N VAL A 146 41.64 35.75 -5.86
CA VAL A 146 40.83 34.84 -5.06
C VAL A 146 40.36 33.68 -5.93
N ALA A 147 40.45 32.45 -5.42
CA ALA A 147 40.01 31.28 -6.15
C ALA A 147 39.26 30.31 -5.24
N ILE A 148 38.30 29.61 -5.84
CA ILE A 148 37.72 28.40 -5.26
C ILE A 148 38.74 27.29 -5.49
N THR A 149 39.32 26.76 -4.41
CA THR A 149 40.42 25.77 -4.52
C THR A 149 39.96 24.33 -4.36
N GLY A 150 38.75 24.15 -3.85
CA GLY A 150 38.13 22.85 -3.70
C GLY A 150 36.67 23.01 -3.32
N TRP A 151 35.89 22.02 -3.68
CA TRP A 151 34.53 21.87 -3.19
C TRP A 151 34.19 20.40 -3.02
N GLU A 152 33.27 20.12 -2.11
CA GLU A 152 32.88 18.79 -1.70
C GLU A 152 31.37 18.70 -1.65
N ALA A 153 30.82 17.54 -2.03
CA ALA A 153 29.41 17.21 -1.88
C ALA A 153 29.32 15.93 -1.05
N ASN A 154 28.60 15.97 0.08
CA ASN A 154 28.55 14.91 1.10
C ASN A 154 29.95 14.31 1.41
N ASP A 155 30.90 15.17 1.79
CA ASP A 155 32.29 14.80 2.15
C ASP A 155 33.12 14.17 1.01
N GLN A 156 32.62 14.16 -0.23
CA GLN A 156 33.37 13.73 -1.41
C GLN A 156 33.83 14.94 -2.21
N LYS A 157 35.14 15.07 -2.40
CA LYS A 157 35.74 16.12 -3.23
C LYS A 157 35.30 15.99 -4.68
N LYS A 158 34.92 17.10 -5.29
CA LYS A 158 34.48 17.20 -6.69
C LYS A 158 35.46 18.08 -7.48
N PRO A 159 35.56 17.88 -8.80
CA PRO A 159 36.43 18.70 -9.65
C PRO A 159 35.93 20.14 -9.67
N VAL A 160 36.83 21.11 -9.48
CA VAL A 160 36.51 22.54 -9.51
C VAL A 160 36.20 23.00 -10.94
N GLU A 161 36.81 22.36 -11.94
CA GLU A 161 36.59 22.66 -13.36
C GLU A 161 35.53 21.73 -13.97
N GLY A 162 34.74 22.30 -14.89
CA GLY A 162 33.67 21.58 -15.60
C GLY A 162 32.31 21.65 -14.91
N LYS A 163 31.29 21.11 -15.57
CA LYS A 163 29.95 20.95 -15.00
C LYS A 163 29.88 19.60 -14.31
N THR A 164 29.65 19.61 -12.99
CA THR A 164 29.45 18.39 -12.22
C THR A 164 27.96 18.16 -11.98
N GLU A 165 27.48 16.97 -12.32
CA GLU A 165 26.13 16.53 -11.97
C GLU A 165 26.18 15.72 -10.67
N LEU A 166 25.32 16.10 -9.72
CA LEU A 166 25.17 15.51 -8.41
C LEU A 166 23.86 14.73 -8.33
N ASN A 167 23.87 13.66 -7.55
CA ASN A 167 22.68 12.91 -7.21
C ASN A 167 21.79 13.72 -6.24
N TYR A 168 20.47 13.51 -6.26
CA TYR A 168 19.52 14.13 -5.32
C TYR A 168 19.87 13.91 -3.82
N LYS A 169 20.69 12.90 -3.51
CA LYS A 169 21.20 12.65 -2.14
C LYS A 169 22.37 13.53 -1.73
N GLU A 170 23.10 14.10 -2.70
CA GLU A 170 24.28 14.94 -2.50
C GLU A 170 23.87 16.42 -2.33
N SER A 171 23.03 16.69 -1.33
CA SER A 171 22.46 18.03 -1.07
C SER A 171 23.27 18.88 -0.09
N HIS A 172 24.23 18.28 0.63
CA HIS A 172 25.20 19.00 1.46
C HIS A 172 26.44 19.31 0.62
N VAL A 173 26.71 20.61 0.42
CA VAL A 173 27.80 21.09 -0.42
C VAL A 173 28.62 22.13 0.33
N ALA A 174 29.94 21.98 0.28
CA ALA A 174 30.88 22.87 0.91
C ALA A 174 31.94 23.36 -0.10
N PHE A 175 32.26 24.64 -0.07
CA PHE A 175 33.24 25.28 -0.95
C PHE A 175 34.35 25.90 -0.12
N THR A 176 35.60 25.68 -0.53
CA THR A 176 36.79 26.22 0.14
C THR A 176 37.46 27.28 -0.71
N PHE A 177 37.64 28.46 -0.12
CA PHE A 177 38.23 29.63 -0.75
C PHE A 177 39.69 29.76 -0.36
N LYS A 178 40.51 30.30 -1.26
CA LYS A 178 41.83 30.82 -0.92
C LYS A 178 42.06 32.13 -1.62
N ALA A 179 42.86 32.97 -1.00
CA ALA A 179 43.33 34.21 -1.56
C ALA A 179 44.82 34.34 -1.26
N ILE A 180 45.55 34.98 -2.17
CA ILE A 180 46.97 35.28 -1.97
C ILE A 180 47.08 36.77 -1.69
N SER A 181 47.17 37.13 -0.42
CA SER A 181 47.41 38.49 0.03
C SER A 181 48.49 38.50 1.10
N PHE A 182 49.55 39.25 0.86
CA PHE A 182 50.66 39.43 1.80
C PHE A 182 50.53 40.72 2.62
N ARG A 183 49.55 41.57 2.29
CA ARG A 183 49.34 42.87 2.91
C ARG A 183 48.30 42.80 4.01
N GLU A 184 47.11 42.31 3.68
CA GLU A 184 45.97 42.19 4.60
C GLU A 184 45.29 40.82 4.48
N PRO A 185 44.65 40.31 5.54
CA PRO A 185 43.76 39.16 5.42
C PRO A 185 42.71 39.41 4.34
N ALA A 186 42.59 38.47 3.40
CA ALA A 186 41.61 38.58 2.34
C ALA A 186 40.21 38.36 2.88
N HIS A 187 39.28 39.19 2.42
CA HIS A 187 37.86 39.04 2.69
C HIS A 187 37.19 38.43 1.46
N PHE A 188 36.18 37.58 1.69
CA PHE A 188 35.51 36.83 0.64
C PHE A 188 34.05 37.27 0.55
N MET A 189 33.57 37.55 -0.67
CA MET A 189 32.15 37.66 -0.95
C MET A 189 31.74 36.57 -1.93
N TYR A 190 30.69 35.84 -1.61
CA TYR A 190 30.17 34.79 -2.47
C TYR A 190 28.66 34.91 -2.65
N ARG A 191 28.16 34.27 -3.71
CA ARG A 191 26.73 34.01 -3.89
C ARG A 191 26.51 32.72 -4.65
N LEU A 192 25.37 32.09 -4.42
CA LEU A 192 24.97 30.87 -5.11
C LEU A 192 23.78 31.15 -6.02
N ARG A 193 24.04 31.39 -7.31
CA ARG A 193 22.98 31.51 -8.30
C ARG A 193 22.20 30.20 -8.38
N GLY A 194 20.88 30.31 -8.50
CA GLY A 194 19.94 29.19 -8.38
C GLY A 194 19.36 29.04 -6.97
N LEU A 195 19.95 29.67 -5.94
CA LEU A 195 19.37 29.78 -4.59
C LEU A 195 19.03 31.23 -4.23
N HIS A 196 19.97 32.16 -4.40
CA HIS A 196 19.79 33.59 -4.13
C HIS A 196 20.73 34.46 -4.97
N ASP A 197 20.36 35.72 -5.22
CA ASP A 197 21.17 36.66 -6.02
C ASP A 197 22.02 37.64 -5.19
N ASN A 198 21.74 37.75 -3.89
CA ASN A 198 22.45 38.63 -2.96
C ASN A 198 23.86 38.11 -2.65
N TRP A 199 24.81 39.03 -2.52
CA TRP A 199 26.18 38.74 -2.10
C TRP A 199 26.29 38.63 -0.58
N ILE A 200 26.96 37.57 -0.11
CA ILE A 200 27.18 37.29 1.31
C ILE A 200 28.67 37.48 1.59
N VAL A 201 29.00 38.22 2.66
CA VAL A 201 30.37 38.34 3.17
C VAL A 201 30.67 37.13 4.03
N SER A 202 31.74 36.40 3.70
CA SER A 202 32.18 35.25 4.48
C SER A 202 33.27 35.67 5.48
N PRO A 203 33.08 35.47 6.79
CA PRO A 203 34.14 35.66 7.78
C PRO A 203 35.22 34.56 7.67
N GLU A 204 34.84 33.37 7.20
CA GLU A 204 35.73 32.23 7.01
C GLU A 204 35.96 31.94 5.53
N PRO A 205 37.09 31.33 5.14
CA PRO A 205 37.37 30.94 3.76
C PRO A 205 36.58 29.69 3.32
N LYS A 206 35.31 29.56 3.75
CA LYS A 206 34.43 28.44 3.43
C LYS A 206 32.98 28.93 3.26
N ALA A 207 32.24 28.31 2.36
CA ALA A 207 30.78 28.43 2.28
C ALA A 207 30.14 27.03 2.37
N ILE A 208 29.08 26.87 3.14
CA ILE A 208 28.44 25.58 3.41
C ILE A 208 26.93 25.70 3.18
N TYR A 209 26.38 24.74 2.45
CA TYR A 209 24.95 24.60 2.18
C TYR A 209 24.52 23.17 2.52
N SER A 210 23.54 23.00 3.41
CA SER A 210 23.21 21.67 3.95
C SER A 210 22.01 20.97 3.29
N ALA A 211 21.20 21.67 2.51
CA ALA A 211 19.96 21.13 1.96
C ALA A 211 19.55 21.80 0.64
N LEU A 212 20.40 21.70 -0.38
CA LEU A 212 20.06 22.19 -1.71
C LEU A 212 19.00 21.30 -2.38
N GLN A 213 18.05 21.93 -3.06
CA GLN A 213 17.01 21.25 -3.83
C GLN A 213 17.55 20.80 -5.19
N PRO A 214 16.87 19.88 -5.90
CA PRO A 214 17.20 19.59 -7.29
C PRO A 214 17.12 20.86 -8.14
N GLY A 215 18.14 21.10 -8.96
CA GLY A 215 18.28 22.35 -9.69
C GLY A 215 19.68 22.57 -10.24
N SER A 216 19.85 23.66 -11.00
CA SER A 216 21.16 24.09 -11.51
C SER A 216 21.67 25.26 -10.68
N TYR A 217 22.91 25.15 -10.22
CA TYR A 217 23.54 26.12 -9.33
C TYR A 217 24.88 26.59 -9.89
N SER A 218 25.24 27.83 -9.55
CA SER A 218 26.54 28.40 -9.87
C SER A 218 27.03 29.26 -8.72
N LEU A 219 28.08 28.83 -8.05
CA LEU A 219 28.73 29.63 -7.01
C LEU A 219 29.66 30.64 -7.68
N GLU A 220 29.50 31.93 -7.37
CA GLU A 220 30.37 33.00 -7.81
C GLU A 220 31.13 33.59 -6.61
N LEU A 221 32.42 33.84 -6.76
CA LEU A 221 33.31 34.37 -5.72
C LEU A 221 33.98 35.68 -6.18
N ARG A 222 34.05 36.67 -5.28
CA ARG A 222 34.75 37.95 -5.49
C ARG A 222 35.29 38.51 -4.17
N THR A 223 36.07 39.57 -4.26
CA THR A 223 36.53 40.38 -3.11
C THR A 223 35.59 41.56 -2.84
N PRO A 224 35.41 41.98 -1.57
CA PRO A 224 34.73 43.23 -1.28
C PRO A 224 35.41 44.43 -1.96
N GLY A 225 34.62 45.34 -2.54
CA GLY A 225 35.15 46.51 -3.24
C GLY A 225 35.62 46.24 -4.68
N ASP A 226 35.52 45.00 -5.14
CA ASP A 226 35.67 44.62 -6.55
C ASP A 226 34.33 44.14 -7.13
N ASN A 227 34.06 44.52 -8.37
CA ASN A 227 32.90 44.06 -9.14
C ASN A 227 33.24 42.89 -10.08
N LYS A 228 34.52 42.56 -10.24
CA LYS A 228 34.97 41.42 -11.04
C LYS A 228 34.67 40.11 -10.30
N ILE A 229 34.12 39.13 -11.02
CA ILE A 229 33.98 37.75 -10.52
C ILE A 229 35.32 37.06 -10.75
N HIS A 230 35.91 36.52 -9.69
CA HIS A 230 37.24 35.91 -9.73
C HIS A 230 37.19 34.42 -10.03
N SER A 231 36.18 33.71 -9.53
CA SER A 231 36.06 32.26 -9.70
C SER A 231 34.60 31.84 -9.67
N THR A 232 34.25 30.84 -10.49
CA THR A 232 32.89 30.31 -10.61
C THR A 232 32.92 28.79 -10.67
N VAL A 233 32.05 28.12 -9.90
CA VAL A 233 31.84 26.66 -9.96
C VAL A 233 30.38 26.37 -10.24
N ALA A 234 30.11 25.65 -11.34
CA ALA A 234 28.76 25.29 -11.77
C ALA A 234 28.49 23.80 -11.55
N PHE A 235 27.34 23.50 -10.95
CA PHE A 235 26.89 22.14 -10.68
C PHE A 235 25.37 22.01 -10.79
N SER A 236 24.87 20.79 -10.99
CA SER A 236 23.43 20.52 -11.00
C SER A 236 23.09 19.34 -10.12
N ILE A 237 21.99 19.42 -9.38
CA ILE A 237 21.46 18.31 -8.59
C ILE A 237 20.29 17.71 -9.35
N ALA A 238 20.44 16.46 -9.80
CA ALA A 238 19.40 15.75 -10.55
C ALA A 238 18.18 15.47 -9.65
N PRO A 239 16.94 15.54 -10.18
CA PRO A 239 15.76 15.19 -9.40
C PRO A 239 15.70 13.68 -9.10
N PRO A 240 15.08 13.27 -7.99
CA PRO A 240 14.83 11.86 -7.70
C PRO A 240 14.03 11.16 -8.80
N PHE A 241 14.29 9.87 -9.02
CA PHE A 241 13.66 9.11 -10.11
C PHE A 241 12.12 9.05 -10.02
N TRP A 242 11.55 9.11 -8.82
CA TRP A 242 10.09 9.09 -8.60
C TRP A 242 9.38 10.42 -8.92
N GLN A 243 10.13 11.50 -9.13
CA GLN A 243 9.57 12.76 -9.63
C GLN A 243 9.41 12.73 -11.16
N ASN A 244 10.03 11.78 -11.86
CA ASN A 244 9.88 11.65 -13.30
C ASN A 244 8.52 11.02 -13.67
N PRO A 245 7.79 11.54 -14.68
CA PRO A 245 6.49 11.02 -15.08
C PRO A 245 6.45 9.52 -15.43
N TRP A 246 7.55 8.99 -15.99
CA TRP A 246 7.63 7.58 -16.38
C TRP A 246 7.44 6.62 -15.20
N TYR A 247 7.88 7.01 -13.99
CA TYR A 247 7.74 6.20 -12.78
C TYR A 247 6.25 5.96 -12.46
N TRP A 248 5.45 7.02 -12.55
CA TRP A 248 4.00 6.94 -12.35
C TRP A 248 3.31 6.13 -13.43
N SER A 249 3.76 6.20 -14.69
CA SER A 249 3.23 5.36 -15.77
C SER A 249 3.45 3.87 -15.49
N VAL A 250 4.65 3.47 -15.06
CA VAL A 250 4.96 2.08 -14.70
C VAL A 250 4.14 1.63 -13.49
N ALA A 251 4.02 2.48 -12.46
CA ALA A 251 3.22 2.17 -11.28
C ALA A 251 1.74 1.93 -11.62
N VAL A 252 1.14 2.76 -12.48
CA VAL A 252 -0.24 2.60 -12.94
C VAL A 252 -0.42 1.29 -13.72
N VAL A 253 0.50 0.95 -14.63
CA VAL A 253 0.46 -0.31 -15.38
C VAL A 253 0.54 -1.53 -14.45
N LEU A 254 1.41 -1.49 -13.44
CA LEU A 254 1.52 -2.57 -12.46
C LEU A 254 0.24 -2.72 -11.62
N ILE A 255 -0.38 -1.61 -11.19
CA ILE A 255 -1.64 -1.63 -10.45
C ILE A 255 -2.79 -2.16 -11.32
N ALA A 256 -2.87 -1.72 -12.57
CA ALA A 256 -3.88 -2.19 -13.51
C ALA A 256 -3.71 -3.69 -13.80
N GLY A 257 -2.47 -4.14 -14.01
CA GLY A 257 -2.15 -5.55 -14.26
C GLY A 257 -2.47 -6.46 -13.07
N THR A 258 -2.13 -6.05 -11.84
CA THR A 258 -2.47 -6.83 -10.64
C THR A 258 -3.98 -6.87 -10.41
N THR A 259 -4.67 -5.74 -10.55
CA THR A 259 -6.14 -5.67 -10.45
C THR A 259 -6.80 -6.58 -11.48
N PHE A 260 -6.37 -6.50 -12.75
CA PHE A 260 -6.87 -7.36 -13.82
C PHE A 260 -6.62 -8.85 -13.54
N TYR A 261 -5.44 -9.21 -13.03
CA TYR A 261 -5.12 -10.57 -12.64
C TYR A 261 -6.08 -11.10 -11.55
N PHE A 262 -6.29 -10.32 -10.48
CA PHE A 262 -7.19 -10.72 -9.38
C PHE A 262 -8.64 -10.86 -9.86
N LEU A 263 -9.14 -9.91 -10.66
CA LEU A 263 -10.48 -9.99 -11.26
C LEU A 263 -10.63 -11.22 -12.16
N SER A 264 -9.61 -11.52 -12.98
CA SER A 264 -9.60 -12.69 -13.87
C SER A 264 -9.59 -14.02 -13.11
N VAL A 265 -8.90 -14.10 -11.96
CA VAL A 265 -8.94 -15.28 -11.08
C VAL A 265 -10.32 -15.42 -10.44
N ARG A 266 -10.87 -14.34 -9.88
CA ARG A 266 -12.21 -14.34 -9.26
C ARG A 266 -13.30 -14.74 -10.24
N TYR A 267 -13.27 -14.21 -11.46
CA TYR A 267 -14.22 -14.58 -12.51
C TYR A 267 -14.17 -16.09 -12.84
N ARG A 268 -12.96 -16.65 -12.95
CA ARG A 268 -12.77 -18.09 -13.23
C ARG A 268 -13.27 -18.98 -12.09
N LEU A 269 -13.09 -18.57 -10.83
CA LEU A 269 -13.61 -19.30 -9.67
C LEU A 269 -15.14 -19.31 -9.67
N LEU A 270 -15.77 -18.15 -9.86
CA LEU A 270 -17.23 -18.03 -9.89
C LEU A 270 -17.86 -18.80 -11.07
N ALA A 271 -17.20 -18.82 -12.22
CA ALA A 271 -17.63 -19.60 -13.37
C ALA A 271 -17.57 -21.12 -13.12
N ARG A 272 -16.55 -21.59 -12.38
CA ARG A 272 -16.43 -23.01 -11.98
C ARG A 272 -17.52 -23.41 -10.99
N GLU A 273 -17.75 -22.58 -9.97
CA GLU A 273 -18.80 -22.82 -8.97
C GLU A 273 -20.18 -22.91 -9.62
N ASN A 274 -20.52 -21.97 -10.50
CA ASN A 274 -21.78 -22.00 -11.26
C ASN A 274 -21.91 -23.25 -12.14
N LYS A 275 -20.81 -23.74 -12.73
CA LYS A 275 -20.83 -24.98 -13.52
C LYS A 275 -21.10 -26.20 -12.66
N LEU A 276 -20.45 -26.29 -11.49
CA LEU A 276 -20.66 -27.39 -10.54
C LEU A 276 -22.09 -27.38 -10.00
N TYR A 277 -22.62 -26.21 -9.66
CA TYR A 277 -23.99 -26.07 -9.21
C TYR A 277 -25.00 -26.57 -10.26
N LYS A 278 -24.81 -26.19 -11.54
CA LYS A 278 -25.66 -26.69 -12.63
C LYS A 278 -25.59 -28.21 -12.80
N LEU A 279 -24.39 -28.79 -12.69
CA LEU A 279 -24.21 -30.25 -12.77
C LEU A 279 -24.88 -30.96 -11.59
N PHE A 280 -24.79 -30.40 -10.39
CA PHE A 280 -25.46 -30.92 -9.20
C PHE A 280 -26.97 -30.93 -9.38
N VAL A 281 -27.57 -29.80 -9.77
CA VAL A 281 -29.02 -29.69 -10.02
C VAL A 281 -29.48 -30.68 -11.08
N GLN A 282 -28.73 -30.85 -12.17
CA GLN A 282 -29.05 -31.84 -13.20
C GLN A 282 -28.96 -33.29 -12.70
N ALA A 283 -27.97 -33.60 -11.86
CA ALA A 283 -27.82 -34.93 -11.28
C ALA A 283 -28.96 -35.24 -10.30
N GLU A 284 -29.33 -34.26 -9.46
CA GLU A 284 -30.45 -34.35 -8.53
C GLU A 284 -31.78 -34.58 -9.28
N GLU A 285 -32.04 -33.81 -10.34
CA GLU A 285 -33.23 -33.99 -11.18
C GLU A 285 -33.31 -35.41 -11.79
N LYS A 286 -32.19 -35.90 -12.32
CA LYS A 286 -32.11 -37.27 -12.87
C LYS A 286 -32.36 -38.33 -11.81
N ALA A 287 -31.81 -38.16 -10.60
CA ALA A 287 -32.03 -39.07 -9.49
C ALA A 287 -33.50 -39.10 -9.07
N LEU A 288 -34.16 -37.94 -8.97
CA LEU A 288 -35.59 -37.83 -8.68
C LEU A 288 -36.44 -38.51 -9.75
N ARG A 289 -36.16 -38.30 -11.04
CA ARG A 289 -36.87 -38.99 -12.14
C ARG A 289 -36.69 -40.50 -12.09
N ALA A 290 -35.51 -41.00 -11.73
CA ALA A 290 -35.24 -42.44 -11.61
C ALA A 290 -35.92 -43.10 -10.38
N GLN A 291 -36.38 -42.33 -9.40
CA GLN A 291 -37.15 -42.87 -8.27
C GLN A 291 -38.59 -43.27 -8.66
N MET A 292 -39.15 -42.71 -9.75
CA MET A 292 -40.46 -43.11 -10.28
C MET A 292 -40.28 -44.23 -11.28
N ASN A 293 -40.72 -45.47 -10.99
CA ASN A 293 -40.68 -46.59 -11.95
C ASN A 293 -41.72 -46.35 -13.06
N PRO A 294 -41.34 -45.88 -14.27
CA PRO A 294 -42.32 -45.45 -15.28
C PRO A 294 -43.16 -46.63 -15.75
N HIS A 295 -42.56 -47.81 -15.81
CA HIS A 295 -43.24 -49.06 -16.19
C HIS A 295 -44.32 -49.45 -15.18
N PHE A 296 -44.12 -49.24 -13.88
CA PHE A 296 -45.15 -49.47 -12.86
C PHE A 296 -46.34 -48.51 -13.04
N LEU A 297 -46.07 -47.22 -13.34
CA LEU A 297 -47.12 -46.23 -13.61
C LEU A 297 -47.96 -46.63 -14.84
N PHE A 298 -47.30 -47.01 -15.95
CA PHE A 298 -48.00 -47.46 -17.16
C PHE A 298 -48.87 -48.69 -16.89
N ASN A 299 -48.39 -49.67 -16.11
CA ASN A 299 -49.18 -50.85 -15.78
C ASN A 299 -50.40 -50.54 -14.92
N ALA A 300 -50.26 -49.63 -13.95
CA ALA A 300 -51.37 -49.21 -13.12
C ALA A 300 -52.46 -48.52 -13.95
N PHE A 301 -52.10 -47.61 -14.85
CA PHE A 301 -53.07 -46.96 -15.74
C PHE A 301 -53.77 -47.95 -16.67
N ASN A 302 -53.02 -48.88 -17.28
CA ASN A 302 -53.62 -49.91 -18.14
C ASN A 302 -54.60 -50.81 -17.37
N SER A 303 -54.27 -51.16 -16.13
CA SER A 303 -55.15 -51.98 -15.29
C SER A 303 -56.44 -51.24 -14.91
N ILE A 304 -56.35 -49.93 -14.63
CA ILE A 304 -57.53 -49.09 -14.40
C ILE A 304 -58.40 -49.01 -15.66
N LEU A 305 -57.79 -48.80 -16.84
CA LEU A 305 -58.51 -48.76 -18.12
C LEU A 305 -59.21 -50.09 -18.42
N GLU A 306 -58.58 -51.22 -18.12
CA GLU A 306 -59.18 -52.55 -18.29
C GLU A 306 -60.39 -52.77 -17.39
N LEU A 307 -60.31 -52.39 -16.11
CA LEU A 307 -61.43 -52.49 -15.17
C LEU A 307 -62.61 -51.60 -15.57
N LEU A 308 -62.33 -50.40 -16.09
CA LEU A 308 -63.35 -49.50 -16.63
C LEU A 308 -64.02 -50.09 -17.88
N ALA A 309 -63.24 -50.68 -18.78
CA ALA A 309 -63.76 -51.36 -19.98
C ALA A 309 -64.65 -52.57 -19.63
N LYS A 310 -64.36 -53.27 -18.54
CA LYS A 310 -65.19 -54.37 -17.98
C LYS A 310 -66.38 -53.90 -17.13
N HIS A 311 -66.58 -52.59 -16.99
CA HIS A 311 -67.61 -51.97 -16.15
C HIS A 311 -67.52 -52.31 -14.65
N GLU A 312 -66.33 -52.69 -14.18
CA GLU A 312 -66.05 -52.98 -12.77
C GLU A 312 -65.67 -51.70 -11.99
N TYR A 313 -66.56 -50.69 -12.01
CA TYR A 313 -66.27 -49.34 -11.50
C TYR A 313 -65.80 -49.32 -10.04
N ASN A 314 -66.39 -50.14 -9.17
CA ASN A 314 -66.00 -50.21 -7.76
C ASN A 314 -64.58 -50.74 -7.57
N ARG A 315 -64.16 -51.73 -8.38
CA ARG A 315 -62.80 -52.25 -8.37
C ARG A 315 -61.81 -51.25 -8.95
N ALA A 316 -62.18 -50.55 -10.01
CA ALA A 316 -61.36 -49.49 -10.60
C ALA A 316 -61.10 -48.34 -9.59
N GLN A 317 -62.14 -47.91 -8.86
CA GLN A 317 -62.00 -46.88 -7.82
C GLN A 317 -61.13 -47.35 -6.65
N HIS A 318 -61.30 -48.59 -6.19
CA HIS A 318 -60.47 -49.17 -5.14
C HIS A 318 -59.00 -49.26 -5.56
N TYR A 319 -58.73 -49.75 -6.78
CA TYR A 319 -57.40 -49.80 -7.36
C TYR A 319 -56.75 -48.42 -7.42
N MET A 320 -57.48 -47.40 -7.90
CA MET A 320 -56.98 -46.03 -7.99
C MET A 320 -56.63 -45.43 -6.62
N ARG A 321 -57.45 -45.68 -5.59
CA ARG A 321 -57.18 -45.21 -4.21
C ARG A 321 -55.96 -45.91 -3.61
N SER A 322 -55.85 -47.23 -3.74
CA SER A 322 -54.70 -48.00 -3.24
C SER A 322 -53.41 -47.59 -3.95
N PHE A 323 -53.47 -47.38 -5.27
CA PHE A 323 -52.34 -46.89 -6.05
C PHE A 323 -51.90 -45.47 -5.65
N ALA A 324 -52.85 -44.54 -5.48
CA ALA A 324 -52.53 -43.19 -5.00
C ALA A 324 -51.93 -43.20 -3.59
N SER A 325 -52.41 -44.08 -2.71
CA SER A 325 -51.86 -44.27 -1.36
C SER A 325 -50.41 -44.78 -1.40
N LEU A 326 -50.15 -45.80 -2.21
CA LEU A 326 -48.82 -46.34 -2.42
C LEU A 326 -47.86 -45.27 -2.95
N MET A 327 -48.24 -44.55 -4.00
CA MET A 327 -47.41 -43.50 -4.60
C MET A 327 -47.10 -42.36 -3.63
N ARG A 328 -48.09 -41.92 -2.84
CA ARG A 328 -47.88 -40.89 -1.81
C ARG A 328 -46.90 -41.37 -0.74
N THR A 329 -46.98 -42.63 -0.34
CA THR A 329 -46.10 -43.23 0.66
C THR A 329 -44.67 -43.37 0.14
N VAL A 330 -44.49 -43.86 -1.08
CA VAL A 330 -43.18 -43.95 -1.75
C VAL A 330 -42.53 -42.57 -1.86
N LEU A 331 -43.25 -41.55 -2.35
CA LEU A 331 -42.69 -40.20 -2.50
C LEU A 331 -42.36 -39.51 -1.16
N ARG A 332 -43.12 -39.82 -0.10
CA ARG A 332 -42.86 -39.29 1.24
C ARG A 332 -41.60 -39.92 1.83
N LEU A 333 -41.47 -41.23 1.70
CA LEU A 333 -40.39 -42.00 2.33
C LEU A 333 -39.10 -42.01 1.50
N SER A 334 -39.15 -41.79 0.18
CA SER A 334 -37.96 -41.74 -0.69
C SER A 334 -37.03 -40.54 -0.43
N ARG A 335 -37.51 -39.53 0.32
CA ARG A 335 -36.71 -38.41 0.81
C ARG A 335 -35.86 -38.76 2.04
N SER A 336 -36.15 -39.89 2.69
CA SER A 336 -35.44 -40.36 3.87
C SER A 336 -34.36 -41.36 3.45
N GLY A 337 -33.13 -41.22 3.99
CA GLY A 337 -32.02 -42.12 3.65
C GLY A 337 -32.17 -43.54 4.21
N GLU A 338 -33.00 -43.74 5.25
CA GLU A 338 -33.34 -45.03 5.83
C GLU A 338 -34.85 -45.04 6.17
N ILE A 339 -35.52 -46.18 6.05
CA ILE A 339 -36.95 -46.35 6.37
C ILE A 339 -37.17 -47.48 7.38
N ALA A 340 -38.25 -47.43 8.16
CA ALA A 340 -38.58 -48.53 9.05
C ALA A 340 -39.06 -49.76 8.26
N LEU A 341 -38.74 -50.96 8.73
CA LEU A 341 -39.22 -52.21 8.15
C LEU A 341 -40.76 -52.26 8.13
N ALA A 342 -41.42 -51.68 9.14
CA ALA A 342 -42.87 -51.55 9.19
C ALA A 342 -43.43 -50.77 7.98
N ASP A 343 -42.76 -49.69 7.58
CA ASP A 343 -43.15 -48.89 6.41
C ASP A 343 -42.92 -49.68 5.10
N GLU A 344 -41.82 -50.42 4.99
CA GLU A 344 -41.56 -51.31 3.84
C GLU A 344 -42.63 -52.40 3.73
N ILE A 345 -42.98 -53.05 4.84
CA ILE A 345 -44.04 -54.06 4.89
C ILE A 345 -45.37 -53.45 4.46
N GLN A 346 -45.72 -52.26 4.96
CA GLN A 346 -46.95 -51.57 4.57
C GLN A 346 -46.99 -51.27 3.07
N MET A 347 -45.88 -50.81 2.49
CA MET A 347 -45.78 -50.55 1.05
C MET A 347 -45.87 -51.84 0.22
N LEU A 348 -45.21 -52.92 0.66
CA LEU A 348 -45.30 -54.23 0.04
C LEU A 348 -46.72 -54.80 0.08
N GLU A 349 -47.43 -54.61 1.19
CA GLU A 349 -48.81 -55.05 1.33
C GLU A 349 -49.73 -54.29 0.38
N LEU A 350 -49.62 -52.96 0.31
CA LEU A 350 -50.34 -52.15 -0.67
C LEU A 350 -50.01 -52.57 -2.11
N TYR A 351 -48.74 -52.85 -2.41
CA TYR A 351 -48.31 -53.34 -3.72
C TYR A 351 -48.93 -54.70 -4.08
N LEU A 352 -48.89 -55.67 -3.17
CA LEU A 352 -49.46 -57.00 -3.37
C LEU A 352 -50.99 -56.97 -3.45
N GLN A 353 -51.66 -56.08 -2.72
CA GLN A 353 -53.11 -55.85 -2.86
C GLN A 353 -53.46 -55.35 -4.26
N ILE A 354 -52.70 -54.38 -4.79
CA ILE A 354 -52.88 -53.85 -6.14
C ILE A 354 -52.66 -54.95 -7.19
N GLU A 355 -51.60 -55.75 -7.06
CA GLU A 355 -51.34 -56.86 -7.99
C GLU A 355 -52.38 -57.99 -7.84
N LYS A 356 -52.90 -58.27 -6.64
CA LYS A 356 -53.98 -59.25 -6.43
C LYS A 356 -55.27 -58.87 -7.18
N LEU A 357 -55.60 -57.59 -7.26
CA LEU A 357 -56.73 -57.12 -8.08
C LEU A 357 -56.55 -57.44 -9.57
N ARG A 358 -55.30 -57.51 -10.05
CA ARG A 358 -54.96 -57.82 -11.44
C ARG A 358 -54.89 -59.32 -11.72
N PHE A 359 -54.27 -60.08 -10.82
CA PHE A 359 -54.15 -61.53 -10.98
C PHE A 359 -55.43 -62.29 -10.58
N GLY A 360 -56.34 -61.64 -9.84
CA GLY A 360 -57.56 -62.25 -9.34
C GLY A 360 -57.26 -63.43 -8.42
N ASP A 361 -58.05 -64.50 -8.54
CA ASP A 361 -57.92 -65.70 -7.71
C ASP A 361 -56.65 -66.52 -8.02
N LYS A 362 -55.83 -66.10 -8.99
CA LYS A 362 -54.54 -66.75 -9.28
C LYS A 362 -53.46 -66.45 -8.26
N LEU A 363 -53.61 -65.35 -7.50
CA LEU A 363 -52.61 -64.88 -6.56
C LEU A 363 -53.13 -64.93 -5.13
N HIS A 364 -52.54 -65.83 -4.36
CA HIS A 364 -52.54 -65.80 -2.91
C HIS A 364 -51.19 -65.25 -2.45
N TYR A 365 -51.20 -64.43 -1.40
CA TYR A 365 -49.97 -63.95 -0.80
C TYR A 365 -50.09 -63.99 0.73
N GLU A 366 -48.95 -64.13 1.38
CA GLU A 366 -48.83 -64.18 2.82
C GLU A 366 -47.59 -63.38 3.24
N ILE A 367 -47.75 -62.46 4.19
CA ILE A 367 -46.63 -61.74 4.81
C ILE A 367 -46.56 -62.20 6.27
N VAL A 368 -45.45 -62.85 6.63
CA VAL A 368 -45.23 -63.41 7.97
C VAL A 368 -44.11 -62.63 8.65
N LEU A 369 -44.44 -61.96 9.76
CA LEU A 369 -43.47 -61.29 10.61
C LEU A 369 -43.24 -62.13 11.87
N SER A 370 -42.00 -62.58 12.07
CA SER A 370 -41.64 -63.35 13.27
C SER A 370 -41.63 -62.46 14.52
N ARG A 371 -42.01 -63.01 15.68
CA ARG A 371 -42.19 -62.25 16.94
C ARG A 371 -40.89 -61.59 17.46
N ASP A 372 -39.76 -62.10 17.03
CA ASP A 372 -38.39 -61.67 17.31
C ASP A 372 -37.93 -60.45 16.48
N VAL A 373 -38.74 -59.99 15.51
CA VAL A 373 -38.46 -58.82 14.68
C VAL A 373 -39.36 -57.65 15.10
N ARG A 374 -38.76 -56.54 15.55
CA ARG A 374 -39.47 -55.30 15.87
C ARG A 374 -39.48 -54.36 14.67
N ALA A 375 -40.51 -54.42 13.83
CA ALA A 375 -40.55 -53.77 12.53
C ALA A 375 -40.47 -52.23 12.59
N GLU A 376 -40.90 -51.61 13.69
CA GLU A 376 -40.95 -50.15 13.86
C GLU A 376 -39.56 -49.52 14.06
N ILE A 377 -38.60 -50.31 14.53
CA ILE A 377 -37.26 -49.83 14.88
C ILE A 377 -36.17 -50.40 13.97
N VAL A 378 -36.46 -51.45 13.19
CA VAL A 378 -35.51 -51.98 12.19
C VAL A 378 -35.48 -51.04 11.00
N LEU A 379 -34.29 -50.58 10.63
CA LEU A 379 -34.09 -49.68 9.50
C LEU A 379 -33.57 -50.42 8.27
N LEU A 380 -34.17 -50.11 7.11
CA LEU A 380 -33.73 -50.55 5.79
C LEU A 380 -33.12 -49.38 5.01
N PRO A 381 -32.13 -49.63 4.13
CA PRO A 381 -31.33 -48.61 3.44
C PRO A 381 -32.09 -47.83 2.35
N SER A 382 -33.26 -48.29 1.92
CA SER A 382 -34.09 -47.59 0.94
C SER A 382 -35.53 -48.08 0.96
N SER A 383 -36.47 -47.22 0.59
CA SER A 383 -37.87 -47.59 0.33
C SER A 383 -38.03 -48.47 -0.91
N MET A 384 -39.00 -49.39 -0.87
CA MET A 384 -39.33 -50.32 -1.96
C MET A 384 -38.14 -51.17 -2.40
N LEU A 385 -37.32 -51.57 -1.44
CA LEU A 385 -36.15 -52.40 -1.64
C LEU A 385 -36.52 -53.82 -2.06
N LEU A 386 -37.57 -54.36 -1.44
CA LEU A 386 -38.01 -55.74 -1.62
C LEU A 386 -38.96 -55.90 -2.82
N GLN A 387 -39.58 -54.80 -3.25
CA GLN A 387 -40.54 -54.79 -4.35
C GLN A 387 -40.02 -55.51 -5.62
N PRO A 388 -38.78 -55.31 -6.09
CA PRO A 388 -38.32 -55.92 -7.35
C PRO A 388 -38.24 -57.44 -7.30
N TYR A 389 -37.99 -58.01 -6.12
CA TYR A 389 -38.02 -59.46 -5.88
C TYR A 389 -39.44 -60.00 -5.93
N VAL A 390 -40.36 -59.31 -5.25
CA VAL A 390 -41.79 -59.63 -5.27
C VAL A 390 -42.37 -59.49 -6.68
N GLU A 391 -42.00 -58.43 -7.41
CA GLU A 391 -42.41 -58.19 -8.80
C GLU A 391 -41.96 -59.34 -9.70
N ASN A 392 -40.75 -59.88 -9.51
CA ASN A 392 -40.27 -61.03 -10.26
C ASN A 392 -41.03 -62.32 -9.90
N ALA A 393 -41.27 -62.57 -8.62
CA ALA A 393 -42.09 -63.70 -8.16
C ALA A 393 -43.47 -63.70 -8.84
N LEU A 394 -44.11 -62.53 -8.94
CA LEU A 394 -45.40 -62.37 -9.62
C LEU A 394 -45.30 -62.54 -11.15
N LYS A 395 -44.38 -61.83 -11.80
CA LYS A 395 -44.29 -61.79 -13.27
C LYS A 395 -43.79 -63.09 -13.89
N HIS A 396 -42.78 -63.71 -13.30
CA HIS A 396 -42.10 -64.86 -13.85
C HIS A 396 -42.59 -66.17 -13.20
N GLY A 397 -42.82 -66.14 -11.88
CA GLY A 397 -43.39 -67.26 -11.15
C GLY A 397 -44.89 -67.42 -11.42
N ILE A 398 -45.71 -66.55 -10.84
CA ILE A 398 -47.17 -66.75 -10.75
C ILE A 398 -47.90 -66.58 -12.09
N ARG A 399 -47.53 -65.59 -12.92
CA ARG A 399 -48.20 -65.34 -14.23
C ARG A 399 -48.24 -66.56 -15.14
N SER A 400 -47.25 -67.44 -15.02
CA SER A 400 -47.10 -68.63 -15.86
C SER A 400 -47.86 -69.85 -15.35
N ARG A 401 -48.46 -69.79 -14.14
CA ARG A 401 -49.31 -70.86 -13.57
C ARG A 401 -50.71 -70.84 -14.18
N ARG A 402 -51.27 -72.04 -14.38
CA ARG A 402 -52.62 -72.23 -14.97
C ARG A 402 -53.68 -72.71 -13.99
N ASP A 403 -53.29 -73.16 -12.80
CA ASP A 403 -54.15 -73.87 -11.85
C ASP A 403 -54.72 -72.99 -10.72
N ASN A 404 -54.56 -71.66 -10.83
CA ASN A 404 -55.01 -70.66 -9.86
C ASN A 404 -54.50 -70.88 -8.41
N LYS A 405 -53.43 -71.66 -8.20
CA LYS A 405 -52.85 -71.92 -6.87
C LYS A 405 -51.56 -71.14 -6.62
N GLY A 406 -51.41 -69.97 -7.24
CA GLY A 406 -50.20 -69.17 -7.07
C GLY A 406 -50.09 -68.64 -5.64
N LEU A 407 -48.93 -68.86 -5.01
CA LEU A 407 -48.63 -68.38 -3.67
C LEU A 407 -47.31 -67.62 -3.67
N VAL A 408 -47.32 -66.40 -3.14
CA VAL A 408 -46.11 -65.65 -2.80
C VAL A 408 -46.07 -65.46 -1.28
N ARG A 409 -45.07 -66.03 -0.61
CA ARG A 409 -44.88 -65.88 0.83
C ARG A 409 -43.65 -65.02 1.09
N ILE A 410 -43.80 -64.02 1.95
CA ILE A 410 -42.72 -63.15 2.39
C ILE A 410 -42.57 -63.33 3.90
N THR A 411 -41.41 -63.84 4.33
CA THR A 411 -41.14 -64.14 5.74
C THR A 411 -39.99 -63.28 6.24
N PHE A 412 -40.21 -62.58 7.36
CA PHE A 412 -39.22 -61.75 8.04
C PHE A 412 -38.81 -62.41 9.35
N THR A 413 -37.55 -62.79 9.48
CA THR A 413 -37.00 -63.48 10.66
C THR A 413 -35.71 -62.81 11.14
N LYS A 414 -35.40 -62.94 12.43
CA LYS A 414 -34.10 -62.51 12.95
C LYS A 414 -33.17 -63.72 13.09
N ASN A 415 -31.96 -63.62 12.56
CA ASN A 415 -30.90 -64.60 12.74
C ASN A 415 -29.63 -63.89 13.23
N GLY A 416 -29.34 -63.97 14.53
CA GLY A 416 -28.27 -63.21 15.17
C GLY A 416 -28.48 -61.69 15.03
N ASP A 417 -27.47 -61.00 14.50
CA ASP A 417 -27.51 -59.56 14.20
C ASP A 417 -27.98 -59.26 12.76
N CYS A 418 -28.63 -60.22 12.10
CA CYS A 418 -29.15 -60.05 10.75
C CYS A 418 -30.68 -60.20 10.71
N LEU A 419 -31.34 -59.31 9.96
CA LEU A 419 -32.68 -59.54 9.44
C LEU A 419 -32.55 -60.44 8.19
N VAL A 420 -33.26 -61.56 8.20
CA VAL A 420 -33.37 -62.46 7.06
C VAL A 420 -34.77 -62.32 6.47
N VAL A 421 -34.82 -61.88 5.21
CA VAL A 421 -36.05 -61.76 4.43
C VAL A 421 -36.09 -62.90 3.42
N ARG A 422 -37.11 -63.75 3.51
CA ARG A 422 -37.35 -64.83 2.56
C ARG A 422 -38.53 -64.47 1.68
N ILE A 423 -38.35 -64.53 0.37
CA ILE A 423 -39.42 -64.35 -0.62
C ILE A 423 -39.53 -65.65 -1.39
N GLU A 424 -40.65 -66.34 -1.19
CA GLU A 424 -40.93 -67.65 -1.74
C GLU A 424 -42.07 -67.53 -2.75
N ASP A 425 -41.89 -68.12 -3.93
CA ASP A 425 -42.98 -68.34 -4.88
C ASP A 425 -43.07 -69.81 -5.27
N ASN A 426 -44.29 -70.28 -5.54
CA ASN A 426 -44.52 -71.63 -6.03
C ASN A 426 -44.66 -71.67 -7.57
N GLY A 427 -44.04 -70.77 -8.32
CA GLY A 427 -44.15 -70.69 -9.78
C GLY A 427 -43.24 -71.65 -10.55
N LYS A 428 -42.91 -71.30 -11.80
CA LYS A 428 -42.05 -72.11 -12.70
C LYS A 428 -40.56 -72.22 -12.29
N GLY A 429 -40.17 -71.58 -11.19
CA GLY A 429 -38.84 -71.61 -10.59
C GLY A 429 -37.73 -70.89 -11.36
N TYR A 430 -36.56 -70.84 -10.73
CA TYR A 430 -35.44 -69.98 -11.11
C TYR A 430 -34.70 -70.42 -12.38
N LYS A 431 -34.58 -71.72 -12.68
CA LYS A 431 -33.84 -72.18 -13.88
C LYS A 431 -34.49 -71.73 -15.20
N SER A 432 -35.81 -71.57 -15.22
CA SER A 432 -36.54 -70.97 -16.35
C SER A 432 -36.22 -69.48 -16.56
N PHE A 433 -35.73 -68.79 -15.52
CA PHE A 433 -35.45 -67.35 -15.51
C PHE A 433 -34.00 -67.03 -15.93
N SER A 434 -33.03 -67.89 -15.60
CA SER A 434 -31.61 -67.71 -16.00
C SER A 434 -31.38 -67.72 -17.52
N ALA A 435 -32.21 -68.43 -18.29
CA ALA A 435 -32.09 -68.53 -19.75
C ALA A 435 -32.53 -67.26 -20.52
N ASN A 436 -33.26 -66.34 -19.88
CA ASN A 436 -33.74 -65.10 -20.50
C ASN A 436 -33.34 -63.91 -19.61
N LYS A 437 -32.21 -63.27 -19.95
CA LYS A 437 -31.68 -61.99 -19.45
C LYS A 437 -32.26 -61.54 -18.09
N SER A 438 -31.47 -61.71 -17.02
CA SER A 438 -31.67 -61.12 -15.69
C SER A 438 -32.43 -59.79 -15.77
N SER A 439 -33.63 -59.73 -15.19
CA SER A 439 -34.52 -58.58 -15.36
C SER A 439 -33.79 -57.29 -14.94
N TYR A 440 -33.87 -56.25 -15.79
CA TYR A 440 -33.19 -54.96 -15.58
C TYR A 440 -33.48 -54.36 -14.18
N GLY A 441 -34.65 -54.69 -13.61
CA GLY A 441 -35.04 -54.33 -12.25
C GLY A 441 -34.15 -54.93 -11.16
N MET A 442 -33.70 -56.19 -11.27
CA MET A 442 -32.82 -56.78 -10.25
C MET A 442 -31.41 -56.25 -10.29
N LYS A 443 -30.90 -55.98 -11.49
CA LYS A 443 -29.59 -55.34 -11.65
C LYS A 443 -29.59 -53.95 -11.02
N ILE A 444 -30.66 -53.17 -11.21
CA ILE A 444 -30.82 -51.85 -10.58
C ILE A 444 -30.89 -51.96 -9.05
N THR A 445 -31.64 -52.93 -8.52
CA THR A 445 -31.73 -53.13 -7.07
C THR A 445 -30.40 -53.54 -6.47
N HIS A 446 -29.69 -54.45 -7.13
CA HIS A 446 -28.35 -54.88 -6.72
C HIS A 446 -27.34 -53.72 -6.76
N ASP A 447 -27.35 -52.93 -7.84
CA ASP A 447 -26.49 -51.73 -7.99
C ASP A 447 -26.85 -50.66 -6.95
N ARG A 448 -28.14 -50.49 -6.60
CA ARG A 448 -28.60 -49.60 -5.53
C ARG A 448 -28.12 -50.04 -4.15
N ILE A 449 -28.27 -51.32 -3.82
CA ILE A 449 -27.81 -51.87 -2.53
C ILE A 449 -26.30 -51.71 -2.40
N ARG A 450 -25.54 -52.01 -3.46
CA ARG A 450 -24.08 -51.88 -3.48
C ARG A 450 -23.60 -50.42 -3.32
N PHE A 451 -24.36 -49.46 -3.86
CA PHE A 451 -24.04 -48.04 -3.71
C PHE A 451 -24.29 -47.52 -2.29
N ILE A 452 -25.31 -48.06 -1.60
CA ILE A 452 -25.71 -47.64 -0.25
C ILE A 452 -24.89 -48.36 0.84
N ASP A 453 -24.46 -49.60 0.59
CA ASP A 453 -23.58 -50.37 1.48
C ASP A 453 -22.30 -50.85 0.77
N PRO A 454 -21.27 -49.98 0.68
CA PRO A 454 -19.97 -50.36 0.11
C PRO A 454 -19.18 -51.35 0.98
N THR A 455 -19.69 -51.76 2.16
CA THR A 455 -18.98 -52.63 3.12
C THR A 455 -19.29 -54.13 2.99
N GLU A 456 -19.95 -54.56 1.90
CA GLU A 456 -20.31 -55.96 1.59
C GLU A 456 -21.13 -56.69 2.68
N LYS A 457 -21.95 -55.99 3.46
CA LYS A 457 -22.76 -56.61 4.53
C LYS A 457 -24.12 -57.13 4.07
N TYR A 458 -24.45 -56.95 2.79
CA TYR A 458 -25.61 -57.55 2.15
C TYR A 458 -25.23 -58.88 1.48
N LYS A 459 -25.98 -59.94 1.77
CA LYS A 459 -25.88 -61.22 1.05
C LYS A 459 -27.23 -61.58 0.45
N GLU A 460 -27.17 -62.11 -0.76
CA GLU A 460 -28.32 -62.59 -1.53
C GLU A 460 -28.09 -64.04 -1.91
N HIS A 461 -29.09 -64.89 -1.67
CA HIS A 461 -29.08 -66.27 -2.12
C HIS A 461 -30.40 -66.58 -2.84
N ILE A 462 -30.31 -67.10 -4.07
CA ILE A 462 -31.48 -67.48 -4.88
C ILE A 462 -31.38 -68.96 -5.21
N SER A 463 -32.44 -69.72 -4.92
CA SER A 463 -32.51 -71.17 -5.14
C SER A 463 -33.91 -71.61 -5.58
N GLU A 464 -34.04 -72.87 -6.01
CA GLU A 464 -35.35 -73.48 -6.30
C GLU A 464 -35.96 -74.04 -5.01
N LEU A 465 -37.26 -73.78 -4.78
CA LEU A 465 -37.92 -74.14 -3.52
C LEU A 465 -38.24 -75.65 -3.44
N ASN A 466 -38.65 -76.25 -4.55
CA ASN A 466 -38.99 -77.67 -4.68
C ASN A 466 -38.51 -78.24 -6.03
N PRO A 467 -37.23 -78.61 -6.14
CA PRO A 467 -36.65 -79.11 -7.39
C PRO A 467 -37.23 -80.46 -7.86
N GLU A 468 -38.01 -81.17 -7.04
CA GLU A 468 -38.67 -82.43 -7.39
C GLU A 468 -40.02 -82.23 -8.10
N ASN A 469 -40.56 -81.00 -8.14
CA ASN A 469 -41.75 -80.67 -8.92
C ASN A 469 -41.35 -80.10 -10.29
N PRO A 470 -41.36 -80.90 -11.38
CA PRO A 470 -40.88 -80.46 -12.69
C PRO A 470 -41.77 -79.40 -13.36
N GLU A 471 -43.03 -79.24 -12.92
CA GLU A 471 -43.96 -78.26 -13.53
C GLU A 471 -43.87 -76.89 -12.84
N TYR A 472 -43.77 -76.88 -11.50
CA TYR A 472 -43.70 -75.65 -10.69
C TYR A 472 -42.71 -75.80 -9.52
N PRO A 473 -41.40 -75.77 -9.80
CA PRO A 473 -40.38 -75.95 -8.77
C PRO A 473 -40.27 -74.77 -7.80
N GLY A 474 -40.86 -73.61 -8.10
CA GLY A 474 -40.83 -72.43 -7.25
C GLY A 474 -39.45 -71.77 -7.10
N THR A 475 -39.43 -70.55 -6.57
CA THR A 475 -38.20 -69.80 -6.30
C THR A 475 -38.16 -69.39 -4.85
N LEU A 476 -36.98 -69.51 -4.23
CA LEU A 476 -36.67 -68.95 -2.92
C LEU A 476 -35.58 -67.89 -3.10
N VAL A 477 -35.87 -66.67 -2.64
CA VAL A 477 -34.90 -65.58 -2.51
C VAL A 477 -34.70 -65.30 -1.03
N GLU A 478 -33.46 -65.41 -0.55
CA GLU A 478 -33.07 -65.04 0.80
C GLU A 478 -32.16 -63.81 0.77
N LEU A 479 -32.58 -62.78 1.50
CA LEU A 479 -31.86 -61.51 1.64
C LEU A 479 -31.44 -61.32 3.09
N TYR A 480 -30.16 -61.05 3.30
CA TYR A 480 -29.56 -60.86 4.62
C TYR A 480 -29.17 -59.39 4.79
N PHE A 481 -29.79 -58.72 5.76
CA PHE A 481 -29.52 -57.32 6.12
C PHE A 481 -28.99 -57.23 7.56
N LEU A 482 -27.99 -56.39 7.81
CA LEU A 482 -27.53 -56.12 9.18
C LEU A 482 -28.60 -55.37 9.98
N TYR A 483 -28.86 -55.81 11.21
CA TYR A 483 -29.91 -55.28 12.07
C TYR A 483 -29.52 -53.89 12.61
N LYS A 484 -29.92 -52.83 11.89
CA LYS A 484 -29.80 -51.45 12.38
C LYS A 484 -31.06 -51.04 13.13
N LEU A 485 -30.88 -50.54 14.36
CA LEU A 485 -31.95 -49.99 15.17
C LEU A 485 -32.01 -48.48 15.00
N LYS A 486 -33.23 -47.95 14.90
CA LYS A 486 -33.52 -46.53 15.02
C LYS A 486 -33.05 -46.05 16.40
N SER A 487 -32.10 -45.11 16.41
CA SER A 487 -31.52 -44.53 17.63
C SER A 487 -32.54 -43.76 18.45
#